data_AF-A0A941WJA9-F1
#
_entry.id   AF-A0A941WJA9-F1
#
_cell.length_a   1.000
_cell.length_b   1.000
_cell.length_c   1.000
_cell.angle_alpha   90.00
_cell.angle_beta   90.00
_cell.angle_gamma   90.00
#
_symmetry.space_group_name_H-M   'P 1'
#
loop_
_entity.id
_entity.type
_entity.pdbx_description
1 polymer ?
#
loop_
_entity_poly.entity_id
_entity_poly.type
_entity_poly.pdbx_seq_one_letter_code
_entity_poly.pdbx_strand_id
1 'polypeptide(L)'
;MRRIVYSLFLLAVLAGFTCNQSVAQVKMIPTPAPERPAGQVDVLNLSCDPIPTVRIAYIGLGMRGSGAVYRSTFLEWVELKAL
;
A
#
# COMPACT_ATOMS: atom_id res chain seq x y z
N MET A 1 -8.74 48.15 -41.11
CA MET A 1 -9.24 46.81 -40.78
C MET A 1 -8.20 45.69 -40.95
N ARG A 2 -7.53 45.55 -42.11
CA ARG A 2 -6.53 44.49 -42.36
C ARG A 2 -5.37 44.42 -41.34
N ARG A 3 -4.85 45.57 -40.88
CA ARG A 3 -3.77 45.62 -39.87
C ARG A 3 -4.20 45.08 -38.50
N ILE A 4 -5.42 45.37 -38.06
CA ILE A 4 -5.98 44.87 -36.79
C ILE A 4 -6.19 43.35 -36.86
N VAL A 5 -6.66 42.85 -38.01
CA VAL A 5 -6.84 41.41 -38.24
C VAL A 5 -5.50 40.67 -38.17
N TYR A 6 -4.43 41.22 -38.77
CA TYR A 6 -3.09 40.61 -38.67
C TYR A 6 -2.50 40.68 -37.26
N SER A 7 -2.71 41.78 -36.53
CA SER A 7 -2.26 41.90 -35.15
C SER A 7 -2.96 40.90 -34.21
N LEU A 8 -4.27 40.69 -34.39
CA LEU A 8 -5.03 39.68 -33.64
C LEU A 8 -4.60 38.26 -34.00
N PHE A 9 -4.31 38.00 -35.28
CA PHE A 9 -3.83 36.69 -35.73
C PHE A 9 -2.43 36.38 -35.17
N LEU A 10 -1.53 37.37 -35.14
CA LEU A 10 -0.18 37.21 -34.57
C LEU A 10 -0.22 36.95 -33.06
N LEU A 11 -1.11 37.64 -32.33
CA LEU A 11 -1.32 37.45 -30.90
C LEU A 11 -1.85 36.03 -30.58
N ALA A 12 -2.76 35.52 -31.42
CA ALA A 12 -3.31 34.17 -31.26
C ALA A 12 -2.25 33.08 -31.50
N VAL A 13 -1.36 33.25 -32.49
CA VAL A 13 -0.25 32.32 -32.75
C VAL A 13 0.77 32.32 -31.61
N LEU A 14 1.11 33.51 -31.07
CA LEU A 14 2.00 33.63 -29.91
C LEU A 14 1.41 33.00 -28.64
N ALA A 15 0.11 33.15 -28.41
CA ALA A 15 -0.59 32.51 -27.29
C ALA A 15 -0.69 30.98 -27.42
N GLY A 16 -0.72 30.45 -28.65
CA GLY A 16 -0.69 28.99 -28.89
C GLY A 16 0.65 28.34 -28.54
N PHE A 17 1.76 29.07 -28.66
CA PHE A 17 3.10 28.54 -28.35
C PHE A 17 3.39 28.45 -26.84
N THR A 18 2.72 29.23 -25.99
CA THR A 18 2.98 29.27 -24.53
C THR A 18 2.22 28.20 -23.73
N CYS A 19 1.32 27.43 -24.35
CA CYS A 19 0.52 26.41 -23.68
C CYS A 19 1.01 24.96 -23.95
N ASN A 20 2.28 24.77 -24.29
CA ASN A 20 2.87 23.42 -24.23
C ASN A 20 3.20 23.09 -22.76
N GLN A 21 2.19 22.69 -21.99
CA GLN A 21 2.42 22.00 -20.73
C GLN A 21 3.04 20.64 -21.05
N SER A 22 4.34 20.51 -20.81
CA SER A 22 5.00 19.22 -20.75
C SER A 22 4.33 18.40 -19.66
N VAL A 23 3.52 17.41 -20.06
CA VAL A 23 2.94 16.44 -19.13
C VAL A 23 4.12 15.75 -18.47
N ALA A 24 4.35 16.04 -17.19
CA ALA A 24 5.41 15.41 -16.42
C ALA A 24 5.15 13.90 -16.42
N GLN A 25 6.00 13.15 -17.12
CA GLN A 25 5.92 11.69 -17.16
C GLN A 25 6.12 11.17 -15.74
N VAL A 26 5.07 10.59 -15.16
CA VAL A 26 5.12 9.98 -13.83
C VAL A 26 6.00 8.74 -13.91
N LYS A 27 7.28 8.92 -13.57
CA LYS A 27 8.24 7.82 -13.53
C LYS A 27 7.98 6.99 -12.27
N MET A 28 7.35 5.84 -12.44
CA MET A 28 7.16 4.89 -11.35
C MET A 28 8.51 4.41 -10.81
N ILE A 29 8.66 4.41 -9.49
CA ILE A 29 9.85 3.85 -8.84
C ILE A 29 9.72 2.32 -8.92
N PRO A 30 10.66 1.61 -9.56
CA PRO A 30 10.65 0.16 -9.56
C PRO A 30 10.89 -0.36 -8.14
N THR A 31 10.06 -1.29 -7.68
CA THR A 31 10.21 -2.00 -6.41
C THR A 31 10.63 -3.45 -6.69
N PRO A 32 11.93 -3.70 -6.99
CA PRO A 32 12.38 -5.06 -7.27
C PRO A 32 12.14 -5.94 -6.04
N ALA A 33 11.43 -7.04 -6.25
CA ALA A 33 11.30 -8.07 -5.23
C ALA A 33 12.61 -8.86 -5.14
N PRO A 34 13.13 -9.16 -3.94
CA PRO A 34 14.30 -10.00 -3.79
C PRO A 34 14.01 -11.42 -4.32
N GLU A 35 15.05 -12.09 -4.81
CA GLU A 35 14.97 -13.50 -5.16
C GLU A 35 14.67 -14.32 -3.90
N ARG A 36 13.84 -15.36 -4.05
CA ARG A 36 13.53 -16.24 -2.93
C ARG A 36 14.75 -17.10 -2.59
N PRO A 37 15.17 -17.18 -1.31
CA PRO A 37 16.14 -18.15 -0.86
C PRO A 37 15.79 -19.58 -1.28
N ALA A 38 16.82 -20.40 -1.52
CA ALA A 38 16.66 -21.80 -1.86
C ALA A 38 15.83 -22.55 -0.80
N GLY A 39 14.85 -23.33 -1.24
CA GLY A 39 13.94 -24.09 -0.36
C GLY A 39 12.75 -23.30 0.18
N GLN A 40 12.63 -22.00 -0.09
CA GLN A 40 11.42 -21.26 0.24
C GLN A 40 10.24 -21.70 -0.65
N VAL A 41 9.18 -22.18 -0.01
CA VAL A 41 7.89 -22.50 -0.65
C VAL A 41 6.85 -21.44 -0.35
N ASP A 42 5.81 -21.35 -1.17
CA ASP A 42 4.63 -20.56 -0.83
C ASP A 42 3.85 -21.22 0.32
N VAL A 43 3.04 -20.44 1.01
CA VAL A 43 2.20 -20.88 2.13
C VAL A 43 0.71 -20.78 1.77
N LEU A 44 0.38 -20.88 0.48
CA LEU A 44 -1.00 -20.86 0.03
C LEU A 44 -1.71 -22.12 0.54
N ASN A 45 -2.86 -21.93 1.19
CA ASN A 45 -3.61 -23.01 1.85
C ASN A 45 -2.79 -23.80 2.88
N LEU A 46 -1.81 -23.17 3.55
CA LEU A 46 -1.11 -23.79 4.66
C LEU A 46 -2.12 -24.25 5.71
N SER A 47 -2.14 -25.55 5.96
CA SER A 47 -2.96 -26.20 6.98
C SER A 47 -2.04 -26.99 7.89
N CYS A 48 -2.25 -26.87 9.20
CA CYS A 48 -1.54 -27.61 10.22
C CYS A 48 -2.52 -28.54 10.92
N ASP A 49 -1.99 -29.59 11.55
CA ASP A 49 -2.79 -30.44 12.43
C ASP A 49 -3.44 -29.61 13.55
N PRO A 50 -4.66 -29.96 14.00
CA PRO A 50 -5.34 -29.24 15.07
C PRO A 50 -4.51 -29.18 16.36
N ILE A 51 -4.43 -28.00 16.95
CA ILE A 51 -3.82 -27.79 18.27
C ILE A 51 -4.95 -27.82 19.31
N PRO A 52 -4.96 -28.78 20.27
CA PRO A 52 -6.05 -28.88 21.24
C PRO A 52 -6.24 -27.63 22.10
N THR A 53 -5.13 -27.02 22.53
CA THR A 53 -5.13 -25.76 23.28
C THR A 53 -4.05 -24.83 22.74
N VAL A 54 -4.45 -23.65 22.28
CA VAL A 54 -3.53 -22.68 21.68
C VAL A 54 -2.95 -21.78 22.77
N ARG A 55 -1.63 -21.81 22.90
CA ARG A 55 -0.88 -20.93 23.82
C ARG A 55 -0.51 -19.64 23.10
N ILE A 56 -1.02 -18.51 23.57
CA ILE A 56 -0.84 -17.20 22.94
C ILE A 56 0.05 -16.31 23.80
N ALA A 57 0.96 -15.59 23.14
CA ALA A 57 1.65 -14.44 23.68
C ALA A 57 1.28 -13.20 22.87
N TYR A 58 1.04 -12.07 23.54
CA TYR A 58 0.85 -10.78 22.87
C TYR A 58 2.16 -9.99 22.91
N ILE A 59 2.45 -9.28 21.81
CA ILE A 59 3.55 -8.33 21.76
C ILE A 59 2.94 -6.99 21.36
N GLY A 60 2.90 -6.06 22.32
CA GLY A 60 2.29 -4.75 22.17
C GLY A 60 0.85 -4.69 22.66
N LEU A 61 0.62 -3.85 23.68
CA LEU A 61 -0.66 -3.72 24.40
C LEU A 61 -1.31 -2.35 24.22
N GLY A 62 -1.12 -1.74 23.04
CA GLY A 62 -1.88 -0.54 22.66
C GLY A 62 -3.37 -0.83 22.50
N MET A 63 -4.15 0.15 22.04
CA MET A 63 -5.62 0.05 21.91
C MET A 63 -6.14 -1.22 21.21
N ARG A 64 -5.38 -1.79 20.27
CA ARG A 64 -5.74 -3.02 19.56
C ARG A 64 -5.32 -4.28 20.34
N GLY A 65 -4.15 -4.23 20.98
CA GLY A 65 -3.57 -5.35 21.71
C GLY A 65 -4.40 -5.70 22.94
N SER A 66 -4.77 -4.72 23.75
CA SER A 66 -5.62 -4.94 24.93
C SER A 66 -6.99 -5.51 24.57
N GLY A 67 -7.61 -5.02 23.49
CA GLY A 67 -8.85 -5.58 22.96
C GLY A 67 -8.70 -7.01 22.45
N ALA A 68 -7.54 -7.37 21.88
CA ALA A 68 -7.27 -8.73 21.43
C ALA A 68 -7.07 -9.70 22.61
N VAL A 69 -6.36 -9.28 23.65
CA VAL A 69 -6.23 -10.02 24.92
C VAL A 69 -7.61 -10.30 25.50
N TYR A 70 -8.45 -9.26 25.62
CA TYR A 70 -9.80 -9.39 26.17
C TYR A 70 -10.67 -10.37 25.38
N ARG A 71 -10.66 -10.35 24.04
CA ARG A 71 -11.45 -11.31 23.25
C ARG A 71 -10.99 -12.75 23.46
N SER A 72 -9.69 -12.96 23.60
CA SER A 72 -9.12 -14.30 23.77
C SER A 72 -9.40 -14.92 25.14
N THR A 73 -9.73 -14.13 26.17
CA THR A 73 -10.13 -14.69 27.48
C THR A 73 -11.49 -15.39 27.47
N PHE A 74 -12.30 -15.23 26.43
CA PHE A 74 -13.59 -15.90 26.28
C PHE A 74 -13.52 -17.24 25.53
N LEU A 75 -12.32 -17.65 25.08
CA LEU A 75 -12.12 -18.88 24.33
C LEU A 75 -11.61 -19.97 25.26
N GLU A 76 -12.34 -21.08 25.35
CA GLU A 76 -12.01 -22.20 26.26
C GLU A 76 -10.75 -22.97 25.85
N TRP A 77 -10.42 -22.99 24.56
CA TRP A 77 -9.24 -23.68 24.00
C TRP A 77 -8.03 -22.77 23.84
N VAL A 78 -7.95 -21.67 24.60
CA VAL A 78 -6.86 -20.69 24.53
C VAL A 78 -6.23 -20.47 25.91
N GLU A 79 -4.91 -20.44 25.95
CA GLU A 79 -4.13 -20.11 27.13
C GLU A 79 -3.22 -18.91 26.87
N LEU A 80 -3.40 -17.83 27.64
CA LEU A 80 -2.51 -16.68 27.58
C LEU A 80 -1.26 -16.93 28.41
N LYS A 81 -0.08 -16.93 27.77
CA LYS A 81 1.21 -17.23 28.43
C LYS A 81 2.09 -16.01 28.66
N ALA A 82 1.94 -14.95 27.84
CA ALA A 82 2.72 -13.73 27.96
C ALA A 82 2.00 -12.52 27.33
N LEU A 83 2.40 -11.32 27.73
CA LEU A 83 1.89 -10.02 27.27
C LEU A 83 3.05 -9.06 26.95
#